data_AF-A0A168FB32-F1
#
_entry.id   AF-A0A168FB32-F1
#
_cell.length_a   1.000
_cell.length_b   1.000
_cell.length_c   1.000
_cell.angle_alpha   90.00
_cell.angle_beta   90.00
_cell.angle_gamma   90.00
#
_symmetry.space_group_name_H-M   'P 1'
#
loop_
_entity.id
_entity.type
_entity.pdbx_description
1 polymer ?
#
loop_
_entity_poly.entity_id
_entity_poly.type
_entity_poly.pdbx_seq_one_letter_code
_entity_poly.pdbx_strand_id
1 'polypeptide(L)'
;MSRATRPTWWQLVVVLAVGVAAIAFVVTFTAGVVTDGAGTGDPADFYRAIGRELTDPATWRVVATGGLVGAVAGGVVALVRRSRD
;
A
#
# COMPACT_ATOMS: atom_id res chain seq x y z
N MET A 1 32.71 7.45 2.09
CA MET A 1 31.97 6.54 1.18
C MET A 1 31.32 5.46 2.03
N SER A 2 30.01 5.54 2.28
CA SER A 2 29.28 4.48 2.97
C SER A 2 29.27 3.22 2.10
N ARG A 3 29.82 2.10 2.60
CA ARG A 3 29.57 0.78 2.00
C ARG A 3 28.06 0.55 2.10
N ALA A 4 27.36 0.60 0.97
CA ALA A 4 25.96 0.23 0.94
C ALA A 4 25.87 -1.27 1.23
N THR A 5 25.52 -1.61 2.47
CA THR A 5 25.20 -2.99 2.85
C THR A 5 24.01 -3.43 1.99
N ARG A 6 24.17 -4.50 1.20
CA ARG A 6 23.08 -5.02 0.39
C ARG A 6 21.92 -5.41 1.32
N PRO A 7 20.68 -4.96 1.07
CA PRO A 7 19.54 -5.32 1.89
C PRO A 7 19.32 -6.84 1.86
N THR A 8 18.98 -7.42 3.00
CA THR A 8 18.70 -8.85 3.10
C THR A 8 17.43 -9.22 2.33
N TRP A 9 17.28 -10.48 1.95
CA TRP A 9 16.12 -10.94 1.18
C TRP A 9 14.78 -10.64 1.88
N TRP A 10 14.71 -10.82 3.20
CA TRP A 10 13.50 -10.56 3.96
C TRP A 10 13.20 -9.05 4.05
N GLN A 11 14.24 -8.19 4.11
CA GLN A 11 14.06 -6.74 4.09
C GLN A 11 13.41 -6.30 2.78
N LEU A 12 13.81 -6.90 1.64
CA LEU A 12 13.18 -6.61 0.35
C LEU A 12 11.71 -7.02 0.31
N VAL A 13 11.37 -8.20 0.84
CA VAL A 13 9.98 -8.69 0.92
C VAL A 13 9.13 -7.74 1.75
N VAL A 14 9.60 -7.37 2.93
CA VAL A 14 8.87 -6.47 3.84
C VAL A 14 8.70 -5.08 3.23
N VAL A 15 9.77 -4.51 2.68
CA VAL A 15 9.71 -3.17 2.05
C VAL A 15 8.74 -3.15 0.88
N LEU A 16 8.75 -4.17 0.03
CA LEU A 16 7.83 -4.24 -1.11
C LEU A 16 6.39 -4.50 -0.65
N ALA A 17 6.18 -5.37 0.33
CA ALA A 17 4.86 -5.58 0.92
C ALA A 17 4.28 -4.27 1.48
N VAL A 18 5.04 -3.58 2.34
CA VAL A 18 4.60 -2.33 2.97
C VAL A 18 4.43 -1.23 1.92
N GLY A 19 5.36 -1.11 0.97
CA GLY A 19 5.30 -0.11 -0.09
C GLY A 19 4.06 -0.26 -0.96
N VAL A 20 3.76 -1.48 -1.43
CA VAL A 20 2.57 -1.73 -2.26
C VAL A 20 1.29 -1.57 -1.44
N ALA A 21 1.26 -2.02 -0.18
CA ALA A 21 0.12 -1.81 0.72
C ALA A 21 -0.16 -0.31 0.95
N ALA A 22 0.87 0.50 1.16
CA ALA A 22 0.73 1.94 1.35
C ALA A 22 0.20 2.64 0.10
N ILE A 23 0.71 2.27 -1.08
CA ILE A 23 0.20 2.80 -2.36
C ILE A 23 -1.27 2.43 -2.53
N ALA A 24 -1.63 1.16 -2.30
CA ALA A 24 -3.01 0.69 -2.39
C ALA A 24 -3.93 1.46 -1.43
N PHE A 25 -3.49 1.68 -0.19
CA PHE A 25 -4.24 2.47 0.79
C PHE A 25 -4.50 3.89 0.27
N VAL A 26 -3.45 4.61 -0.14
CA VAL A 26 -3.58 6.01 -0.60
C VAL A 26 -4.53 6.10 -1.79
N VAL A 27 -4.38 5.23 -2.79
CA VAL A 27 -5.21 5.26 -4.00
C VAL A 27 -6.68 4.98 -3.66
N THR A 28 -6.98 3.91 -2.93
CA THR A 28 -8.36 3.55 -2.57
C THR A 28 -8.98 4.60 -1.66
N PHE A 29 -8.25 5.05 -0.64
CA PHE A 29 -8.71 6.07 0.29
C PHE A 29 -9.03 7.39 -0.42
N THR A 30 -8.12 7.88 -1.27
CA THR A 30 -8.35 9.11 -2.03
C THR A 30 -9.52 8.96 -2.99
N ALA A 31 -9.65 7.81 -3.67
CA ALA A 31 -10.78 7.57 -4.56
C ALA A 31 -12.11 7.61 -3.79
N GLY A 32 -12.23 6.90 -2.65
CA GLY A 32 -13.43 6.89 -1.83
C GLY A 32 -13.80 8.26 -1.27
N VAL A 33 -12.81 9.01 -0.77
CA VAL A 33 -13.05 10.38 -0.27
C VAL A 33 -13.50 11.32 -1.39
N VAL A 34 -12.94 11.20 -2.59
CA VAL A 34 -13.36 12.02 -3.73
C VAL A 34 -14.76 11.63 -4.20
N THR A 35 -15.10 10.34 -4.28
CA THR A 35 -16.43 9.91 -4.72
C THR A 35 -17.53 10.26 -3.73
N ASP A 36 -17.24 10.14 -2.42
CA ASP A 36 -18.23 10.32 -1.36
C ASP A 36 -18.28 11.74 -0.80
N GLY A 37 -17.19 12.50 -0.92
CA GLY A 37 -17.04 13.83 -0.32
C GLY A 37 -16.91 14.99 -1.30
N ALA A 38 -16.59 14.75 -2.59
CA ALA A 38 -16.47 15.84 -3.56
C ALA A 38 -17.81 16.16 -4.23
N GLY A 39 -18.18 17.44 -4.25
CA GLY A 39 -19.32 17.95 -5.03
C GLY A 39 -20.64 18.13 -4.28
N THR A 40 -20.69 17.84 -2.97
CA THR A 40 -21.92 18.02 -2.16
C THR A 40 -22.14 19.45 -1.68
N GLY A 41 -21.10 20.29 -1.68
CA GLY A 41 -21.16 21.69 -1.23
C GLY A 41 -21.12 21.87 0.30
N ASP A 42 -21.15 20.79 1.08
CA ASP A 42 -21.02 20.81 2.55
C ASP A 42 -19.61 20.35 2.98
N PRO A 43 -18.84 21.19 3.68
CA PRO A 43 -17.52 20.81 4.22
C PRO A 43 -17.55 19.62 5.19
N ALA A 44 -18.67 19.38 5.88
CA ALA A 44 -18.79 18.28 6.84
C ALA A 44 -18.78 16.90 6.16
N ASP A 45 -19.20 16.82 4.90
CA ASP A 45 -19.24 15.56 4.16
C ASP A 45 -17.84 15.04 3.84
N PHE A 46 -16.87 15.92 3.65
CA PHE A 46 -15.47 15.53 3.50
C PHE A 46 -14.96 14.78 4.73
N TYR A 47 -15.22 15.29 5.94
CA TYR A 47 -14.80 14.63 7.18
C TYR A 47 -15.56 13.32 7.43
N ARG A 48 -16.85 13.26 7.07
CA ARG A 48 -17.63 12.00 7.11
C ARG A 48 -17.09 10.96 6.14
N ALA A 49 -16.75 11.36 4.91
CA ALA A 49 -16.18 10.48 3.90
C ALA A 49 -14.85 9.90 4.38
N ILE A 50 -13.98 10.71 4.99
CA ILE A 50 -12.74 10.23 5.61
C ILE A 50 -13.04 9.18 6.68
N GLY A 51 -13.95 9.46 7.62
CA GLY A 51 -14.27 8.52 8.70
C GLY A 51 -14.84 7.19 8.20
N ARG A 52 -15.68 7.26 7.17
CA ARG A 52 -16.25 6.08 6.51
C ARG A 52 -15.16 5.25 5.82
N GLU A 53 -14.32 5.89 5.01
CA GLU A 53 -13.29 5.19 4.24
C GLU A 53 -12.21 4.57 5.15
N LEU A 54 -11.88 5.21 6.28
CA LEU A 54 -10.97 4.64 7.28
C LEU A 54 -11.55 3.41 7.99
N THR A 55 -12.87 3.29 8.05
CA THR A 55 -13.56 2.17 8.72
C THR A 55 -14.13 1.15 7.74
N ASP A 56 -14.01 1.38 6.43
CA ASP A 56 -14.53 0.49 5.40
C ASP A 56 -13.69 -0.79 5.30
N PRO A 57 -14.27 -1.98 5.55
CA PRO A 57 -13.59 -3.24 5.36
C PRO A 57 -13.06 -3.46 3.94
N ALA A 58 -13.69 -2.87 2.91
CA ALA A 58 -13.25 -2.98 1.52
C ALA A 58 -11.88 -2.34 1.31
N THR A 59 -11.66 -1.13 1.84
CA THR A 59 -10.38 -0.41 1.80
C THR A 59 -9.26 -1.25 2.39
N TRP A 60 -9.51 -1.83 3.57
CA TRP A 60 -8.53 -2.69 4.24
C TRP A 60 -8.27 -4.02 3.52
N ARG A 61 -9.27 -4.59 2.82
CA ARG A 61 -9.06 -5.77 1.96
C ARG A 61 -8.15 -5.46 0.77
N VAL A 62 -8.30 -4.29 0.16
CA VAL A 62 -7.44 -3.85 -0.94
C VAL A 62 -6.00 -3.63 -0.44
N VAL A 63 -5.82 -3.01 0.73
CA VAL A 63 -4.50 -2.85 1.37
C VAL A 63 -3.84 -4.20 1.65
N ALA A 64 -4.57 -5.13 2.26
CA ALA A 64 -4.05 -6.47 2.56
C ALA A 64 -3.64 -7.22 1.28
N THR A 65 -4.48 -7.13 0.23
CA THR A 65 -4.19 -7.74 -1.07
C THR A 65 -2.96 -7.11 -1.73
N GLY A 66 -2.86 -5.78 -1.72
CA GLY A 66 -1.68 -5.06 -2.21
C GLY A 66 -0.41 -5.46 -1.45
N GLY A 67 -0.48 -5.59 -0.12
CA GLY A 67 0.62 -6.07 0.70
C GLY A 67 1.08 -7.48 0.31
N LEU A 68 0.14 -8.40 0.09
CA LEU A 68 0.46 -9.76 -0.38
C LEU A 68 1.14 -9.75 -1.76
N VAL A 69 0.63 -8.93 -2.70
CA VAL A 69 1.26 -8.78 -4.02
C VAL A 69 2.69 -8.25 -3.89
N GLY A 70 2.92 -7.25 -3.04
CA GLY A 70 4.26 -6.72 -2.77
C GLY A 70 5.20 -7.77 -2.15
N ALA A 71 4.70 -8.57 -1.21
CA ALA A 71 5.46 -9.66 -0.60
C ALA A 71 5.88 -10.73 -1.63
N VAL A 72 4.94 -11.15 -2.49
CA VAL A 72 5.20 -12.11 -3.57
C VAL A 72 6.25 -11.56 -4.54
N ALA A 73 6.09 -10.31 -4.98
CA ALA A 73 7.06 -9.66 -5.86
C ALA A 73 8.46 -9.60 -5.21
N GLY A 74 8.53 -9.26 -3.92
CA GLY A 74 9.80 -9.26 -3.19
C GLY A 74 10.43 -10.64 -3.07
N GLY A 75 9.63 -11.69 -2.88
CA GLY A 75 10.10 -13.07 -2.88
C GLY A 75 10.69 -13.48 -4.22
N VAL A 76 10.02 -13.13 -5.32
CA VAL A 76 10.52 -13.37 -6.69
C VAL A 76 11.83 -12.62 -6.94
N VAL A 77 11.91 -11.34 -6.56
CA VAL A 77 13.14 -10.54 -6.70
C VAL A 77 14.30 -11.15 -5.90
N ALA A 78 14.03 -11.59 -4.66
CA ALA A 78 15.03 -12.25 -3.83
C ALA A 78 15.52 -13.56 -4.44
N LEU A 79 14.60 -14.39 -4.97
CA LEU A 79 14.92 -15.65 -5.63
C LEU A 79 15.78 -15.44 -6.88
N VAL A 80 15.41 -14.48 -7.74
CA VAL A 80 16.13 -14.14 -8.97
C VAL A 80 17.53 -13.59 -8.67
N ARG A 81 17.70 -12.87 -7.56
CA ARG A 81 19.04 -12.43 -7.11
C ARG A 81 19.88 -13.62 -6.65
N ARG A 82 19.30 -14.51 -5.86
CA ARG A 82 19.98 -15.73 -5.38
C ARG A 82 20.40 -16.66 -6.52
N SER A 83 19.63 -16.76 -7.60
CA SER A 83 19.98 -17.64 -8.74
C SER A 83 21.10 -17.08 -9.63
N ARG A 84 21.53 -15.84 -9.40
CA ARG A 84 22.60 -15.17 -10.17
C ARG A 84 23.91 -15.06 -9.40
N ASP A 85 23.91 -15.42 -8.11
CA ASP A 85 25.10 -15.56 -7.26
C ASP A 85 25.56 -17.03 -7.28
#